data_AF-A0A0J8QPE8-F1
#
_entry.id   AF-A0A0J8QPE8-F1
#
_cell.length_a   1.000
_cell.length_b   1.000
_cell.length_c   1.000
_cell.angle_alpha   90.00
_cell.angle_beta   90.00
_cell.angle_gamma   90.00
#
_symmetry.space_group_name_H-M   'P 1'
#
loop_
_entity.id
_entity.type
_entity.pdbx_description
1 polymer ?
#
loop_
_entity_poly.entity_id
_entity_poly.type
_entity_poly.pdbx_seq_one_letter_code
_entity_poly.pdbx_strand_id
1 'polypeptide(L)'
;MGIHNEPGSHRVKNTLEELIQTMLRQLLDQDDTDRGFLKWDSPDKFVLFINNLGGVSTLELSGITAETILQLERDYHIKPVRTIQGTFLTSLNGMGFSISLLRLVDTRLGQGRSLLELLDAPAEAVGWAAPIQTSTWESQSDATFEGRRASSVQEAPSNLKVNISVFKKAVVSGLNRLIAAESTLTRYDTIVGDGDCGVGLKRGAEAIVSLLNNPSVPLNDDILRSLNRIISLVETTMDGTSGAIYAIFLNALAHGLREQDSPSNSISVTAKVWSRALQQSLKALAKYTPAQPGDRTLIDALVPFINKLTESGDVKAAARAAQEGAESTKSMKASLGRSVYIGGEDEWIGKIPDPGAYGLSEFLNGLADGI
;
A
#
# COMPACT_ATOMS: atom_id res chain seq x y z
N MET A 1 -0.41 35.45 10.82
CA MET A 1 0.06 35.27 12.22
C MET A 1 1.50 35.72 12.24
N GLY A 2 1.91 36.50 13.23
CA GLY A 2 3.30 36.88 13.37
C GLY A 2 4.18 35.71 13.84
N ILE A 3 5.49 35.83 13.64
CA ILE A 3 6.47 34.78 13.95
C ILE A 3 6.67 34.56 15.46
N HIS A 4 6.15 35.44 16.32
CA HIS A 4 6.13 35.30 17.78
C HIS A 4 4.70 35.17 18.33
N ASN A 5 3.78 34.60 17.54
CA ASN A 5 2.36 34.47 17.87
C ASN A 5 1.61 35.80 17.98
N GLU A 6 2.11 36.87 17.34
CA GLU A 6 1.35 38.11 17.21
C GLU A 6 0.04 37.84 16.44
N PRO A 7 -1.07 38.51 16.81
CA PRO A 7 -2.35 38.35 16.13
C PRO A 7 -2.21 38.50 14.61
N GLY A 8 -2.81 37.57 13.86
CA GLY A 8 -2.94 37.71 12.40
C GLY A 8 -3.93 38.79 12.00
N SER A 9 -3.92 39.17 10.72
CA SER A 9 -4.83 40.19 10.17
C SER A 9 -6.30 39.73 10.16
N HIS A 10 -6.56 38.43 10.03
CA HIS A 10 -7.90 37.82 10.09
C HIS A 10 -7.80 36.31 10.34
N ARG A 11 -8.97 35.67 10.56
CA ARG A 11 -9.13 34.22 10.63
C ARG A 11 -10.16 33.78 9.59
N VAL A 12 -9.86 32.75 8.82
CA VAL A 12 -10.70 32.23 7.75
C VAL A 12 -10.66 30.70 7.75
N LYS A 13 -11.68 30.07 7.16
CA LYS A 13 -11.72 28.63 6.91
C LYS A 13 -11.73 28.43 5.40
N ASN A 14 -10.57 28.13 4.83
CA ASN A 14 -10.33 28.06 3.40
C ASN A 14 -9.69 26.74 3.02
N THR A 15 -9.80 26.37 1.74
CA THR A 15 -8.90 25.39 1.12
C THR A 15 -7.49 25.98 0.98
N LEU A 16 -6.50 25.14 0.68
CA LEU A 16 -5.15 25.60 0.39
C LEU A 16 -5.13 26.56 -0.81
N GLU A 17 -5.86 26.21 -1.87
CA GLU A 17 -5.96 26.97 -3.11
C GLU A 17 -6.50 28.39 -2.86
N GLU A 18 -7.61 28.50 -2.10
CA GLU A 18 -8.24 29.77 -1.71
C GLU A 18 -7.32 30.61 -0.80
N LEU A 19 -6.58 29.95 0.11
CA LEU A 19 -5.63 30.62 0.98
C LEU A 19 -4.46 31.21 0.18
N ILE A 20 -3.85 30.43 -0.72
CA ILE A 20 -2.75 30.89 -1.58
C ILE A 20 -3.23 32.02 -2.49
N GLN A 21 -4.43 31.90 -3.07
CA GLN A 21 -5.02 32.94 -3.92
C GLN A 21 -5.13 34.27 -3.16
N THR A 22 -5.61 34.21 -1.91
CA THR A 22 -5.73 35.38 -1.04
C THR A 22 -4.36 35.98 -0.70
N MET A 23 -3.37 35.14 -0.39
CA MET A 23 -2.00 35.58 -0.09
C MET A 23 -1.32 36.22 -1.30
N LEU A 24 -1.42 35.61 -2.49
CA LEU A 24 -0.86 36.16 -3.73
C LEU A 24 -1.51 37.48 -4.11
N ARG A 25 -2.83 37.60 -3.96
CA ARG A 25 -3.52 38.89 -4.17
C ARG A 25 -2.97 39.96 -3.24
N GLN A 26 -2.79 39.67 -1.96
CA GLN A 26 -2.21 40.63 -1.00
C GLN A 26 -0.77 41.03 -1.33
N LEU A 27 -0.02 40.17 -2.03
CA LEU A 27 1.37 40.44 -2.45
C LEU A 27 1.46 41.21 -3.77
N LEU A 28 0.54 40.99 -4.71
CA LEU A 28 0.69 41.40 -6.11
C LEU A 28 -0.36 42.40 -6.61
N ASP A 29 -1.43 42.66 -5.85
CA ASP A 29 -2.43 43.68 -6.19
C ASP A 29 -1.80 45.08 -6.14
N GLN A 30 -1.48 45.62 -7.32
CA GLN A 30 -0.80 46.92 -7.46
C GLN A 30 -1.74 48.12 -7.18
N ASP A 31 -3.05 47.87 -7.09
CA ASP A 31 -4.08 48.87 -6.78
C ASP A 31 -4.42 48.93 -5.28
N ASP A 32 -3.88 47.99 -4.49
CA ASP A 32 -4.03 48.00 -3.03
C ASP A 32 -3.20 49.13 -2.40
N THR A 33 -3.85 50.20 -1.95
CA THR A 33 -3.18 51.38 -1.39
C THR A 33 -2.47 51.11 -0.06
N ASP A 34 -2.86 50.05 0.66
CA ASP A 34 -2.32 49.71 1.97
C ASP A 34 -1.16 48.72 1.89
N ARG A 35 -1.06 47.94 0.79
CA ARG A 35 -0.11 46.82 0.66
C ARG A 35 0.67 46.77 -0.66
N GLY A 36 0.20 47.45 -1.71
CA GLY A 36 0.76 47.45 -3.07
C GLY A 36 2.05 48.26 -3.21
N PHE A 37 3.08 47.93 -2.42
CA PHE A 37 4.36 48.66 -2.39
C PHE A 37 5.32 48.30 -3.53
N LEU A 38 5.07 47.20 -4.24
CA LEU A 38 5.91 46.71 -5.32
C LEU A 38 5.22 46.95 -6.68
N LYS A 39 5.78 47.85 -7.49
CA LYS A 39 5.40 47.99 -8.90
C LYS A 39 6.20 47.01 -9.74
N TRP A 40 5.53 46.32 -10.66
CA TRP A 40 6.12 45.29 -11.50
C TRP A 40 5.38 45.15 -12.83
N ASP A 41 6.09 44.68 -13.86
CA ASP A 41 5.57 44.46 -15.21
C ASP A 41 5.95 43.05 -15.73
N SER A 42 5.33 42.62 -16.84
CA SER A 42 5.56 41.29 -17.45
C SER A 42 7.03 40.87 -17.68
N PRO A 43 8.00 41.75 -18.04
CA PRO A 43 9.39 41.33 -18.21
C PRO A 43 10.15 41.12 -16.90
N ASP A 44 9.59 41.53 -15.76
CA ASP A 44 10.24 41.37 -14.47
C ASP A 44 10.38 39.89 -14.09
N LYS A 45 11.55 39.55 -13.54
CA LYS A 45 11.86 38.19 -13.11
C LYS A 45 11.76 38.09 -11.60
N PHE A 46 11.23 36.98 -11.10
CA PHE A 46 11.00 36.77 -9.68
C PHE A 46 11.68 35.50 -9.16
N VAL A 47 12.16 35.58 -7.92
CA VAL A 47 12.51 34.42 -7.10
C VAL A 47 11.38 34.18 -6.12
N LEU A 48 10.85 32.96 -6.10
CA LEU A 48 9.87 32.50 -5.14
C LEU A 48 10.58 31.90 -3.93
N PHE A 49 10.19 32.33 -2.73
CA PHE A 49 10.70 31.82 -1.47
C PHE A 49 9.53 31.34 -0.59
N ILE A 50 9.42 30.03 -0.41
CA ILE A 50 8.41 29.38 0.43
C ILE A 50 9.07 28.96 1.74
N ASN A 51 8.63 29.54 2.85
CA ASN A 51 9.20 29.25 4.16
C ASN A 51 8.22 28.50 5.06
N ASN A 52 8.72 27.44 5.69
CA ASN A 52 8.01 26.66 6.70
C ASN A 52 8.20 27.29 8.08
N LEU A 53 7.10 27.54 8.80
CA LEU A 53 7.15 28.06 10.17
C LEU A 53 7.55 27.00 11.21
N GLY A 54 7.74 25.74 10.77
CA GLY A 54 8.39 24.67 11.52
C GLY A 54 7.54 23.42 11.74
N GLY A 55 6.21 23.53 11.59
CA GLY A 55 5.28 22.41 11.81
C GLY A 55 4.77 21.73 10.54
N VAL A 56 4.92 22.33 9.36
CA VAL A 56 4.39 21.77 8.10
C VAL A 56 5.27 20.60 7.63
N SER A 57 4.67 19.49 7.19
CA SER A 57 5.46 18.37 6.66
C SER A 57 6.13 18.72 5.32
N THR A 58 7.18 18.01 4.96
CA THR A 58 7.89 18.23 3.67
C THR A 58 6.98 17.98 2.46
N LEU A 59 6.04 17.04 2.57
CA LEU A 59 5.05 16.74 1.52
C LEU A 59 4.08 17.91 1.35
N GLU A 60 3.50 18.39 2.44
CA GLU A 60 2.57 19.54 2.41
C GLU A 60 3.28 20.80 1.92
N LEU A 61 4.52 21.06 2.36
CA LEU A 61 5.31 22.20 1.90
C LEU A 61 5.57 22.13 0.38
N SER A 62 5.82 20.94 -0.15
CA SER A 62 6.00 20.74 -1.59
C SER A 62 4.69 20.98 -2.36
N GLY A 63 3.55 20.55 -1.80
CA GLY A 63 2.22 20.86 -2.36
C GLY A 63 1.91 22.35 -2.37
N ILE A 64 2.20 23.06 -1.27
CA ILE A 64 2.10 24.53 -1.15
C ILE A 64 2.95 25.21 -2.23
N THR A 65 4.19 24.78 -2.40
CA THR A 65 5.10 25.32 -3.41
C THR A 65 4.57 25.11 -4.82
N ALA A 66 4.10 23.90 -5.15
CA ALA A 66 3.54 23.58 -6.47
C ALA A 66 2.29 24.42 -6.78
N GLU A 67 1.34 24.50 -5.83
CA GLU A 67 0.13 25.29 -6.00
C GLU A 67 0.44 26.80 -6.15
N THR A 68 1.40 27.31 -5.39
CA THR A 68 1.84 28.71 -5.50
C THR A 68 2.41 29.03 -6.88
N ILE A 69 3.25 28.14 -7.43
CA ILE A 69 3.81 28.31 -8.78
C ILE A 69 2.71 28.27 -9.84
N LEU A 70 1.77 27.33 -9.72
CA LEU A 70 0.64 27.21 -10.65
C LEU A 70 -0.20 28.48 -10.69
N GLN A 71 -0.56 29.04 -9.53
CA GLN A 71 -1.35 30.27 -9.48
C GLN A 71 -0.56 31.50 -9.95
N LEU A 72 0.73 31.60 -9.65
CA LEU A 72 1.60 32.67 -10.17
C LEU A 72 1.64 32.68 -11.71
N GLU A 73 1.80 31.51 -12.33
CA GLU A 73 1.84 31.38 -13.79
C GLU A 73 0.46 31.63 -14.41
N ARG A 74 -0.60 31.05 -13.83
CA ARG A 74 -1.98 31.13 -14.34
C ARG A 74 -2.57 32.54 -14.23
N ASP A 75 -2.47 33.17 -13.06
CA ASP A 75 -3.23 34.37 -12.73
C ASP A 75 -2.43 35.66 -12.89
N TYR A 76 -1.10 35.57 -12.75
CA TYR A 76 -0.20 36.73 -12.80
C TYR A 76 0.80 36.67 -13.95
N HIS A 77 0.84 35.56 -14.72
CA HIS A 77 1.83 35.32 -15.77
C HIS A 77 3.28 35.42 -15.28
N ILE A 78 3.50 35.15 -13.99
CA ILE A 78 4.82 35.12 -13.37
C ILE A 78 5.29 33.67 -13.31
N LYS A 79 6.37 33.38 -14.04
CA LYS A 79 7.11 32.12 -13.88
C LYS A 79 8.38 32.40 -13.08
N PRO A 80 8.47 31.95 -11.80
CA PRO A 80 9.66 32.17 -11.01
C PRO A 80 10.90 31.59 -11.68
N VAL A 81 11.96 32.39 -11.81
CA VAL A 81 13.23 31.92 -12.35
C VAL A 81 14.02 31.09 -11.33
N ARG A 82 13.64 31.20 -10.05
CA ARG A 82 14.13 30.36 -8.98
C ARG A 82 13.06 30.13 -7.93
N THR A 83 13.02 28.92 -7.39
CA THR A 83 12.20 28.56 -6.24
C THR A 83 13.10 28.07 -5.13
N ILE A 84 12.97 28.67 -3.96
CA ILE A 84 13.64 28.28 -2.73
C ILE A 84 12.55 27.86 -1.76
N GLN A 85 12.60 26.62 -1.28
CA GLN A 85 11.67 26.14 -0.27
C GLN A 85 12.40 25.48 0.89
N GLY A 86 11.90 25.67 2.10
CA GLY A 86 12.50 25.08 3.29
C GLY A 86 12.11 25.75 4.59
N THR A 87 12.84 25.40 5.64
CA THR A 87 12.62 25.89 6.99
C THR A 87 13.73 26.88 7.35
N PHE A 88 13.52 28.16 7.05
CA PHE A 88 14.55 29.20 7.18
C PHE A 88 14.30 30.13 8.38
N LEU A 89 13.06 30.63 8.50
CA LEU A 89 12.61 31.50 9.58
C LEU A 89 11.38 30.89 10.24
N THR A 90 11.58 30.22 11.38
CA THR A 90 10.51 29.47 12.05
C THR A 90 9.79 30.29 13.12
N SER A 91 8.63 29.77 13.53
CA SER A 91 7.97 30.08 14.78
C SER A 91 7.89 28.79 15.60
N LEU A 92 9.04 28.29 16.04
CA LEU A 92 9.21 26.98 16.68
C LEU A 92 8.61 25.84 15.82
N ASN A 93 7.50 25.25 16.24
CA ASN A 93 6.75 24.19 15.55
C ASN A 93 5.46 24.72 14.90
N GLY A 94 5.45 26.00 14.51
CA GLY A 94 4.28 26.66 13.95
C GLY A 94 3.73 25.93 12.71
N MET A 95 2.47 25.51 12.77
CA MET A 95 1.74 24.90 11.65
C MET A 95 1.33 25.97 10.63
N GLY A 96 2.29 26.45 9.85
CA GLY A 96 2.02 27.44 8.82
C GLY A 96 3.21 27.67 7.90
N PHE A 97 3.00 28.50 6.89
CA PHE A 97 3.99 28.85 5.89
C PHE A 97 3.92 30.34 5.56
N SER A 98 4.96 30.85 4.90
CA SER A 98 4.95 32.17 4.27
C SER A 98 5.40 32.09 2.82
N ILE A 99 4.85 32.99 2.01
CA ILE A 99 5.21 33.20 0.60
C ILE A 99 5.92 34.55 0.51
N SER A 100 7.13 34.55 -0.05
CA SER A 100 7.87 35.77 -0.37
C SER A 100 8.25 35.76 -1.84
N LEU A 101 8.07 36.91 -2.50
CA LEU A 101 8.50 37.14 -3.88
C LEU A 101 9.59 38.21 -3.90
N LEU A 102 10.73 37.86 -4.46
CA LEU A 102 11.83 38.80 -4.67
C LEU A 102 11.92 39.14 -6.16
N ARG A 103 11.58 40.40 -6.50
CA ARG A 103 11.79 40.92 -7.84
C ARG A 103 13.28 41.14 -8.09
N LEU A 104 13.79 40.56 -9.17
CA LEU A 104 15.18 40.72 -9.57
C LEU A 104 15.39 42.09 -10.21
N VAL A 105 16.41 42.81 -9.73
CA VAL A 105 16.81 44.12 -10.24
C VAL A 105 18.25 44.10 -10.70
N ASP A 106 18.62 45.02 -11.58
CA ASP A 106 20.01 45.26 -11.92
C ASP A 106 20.75 45.85 -10.71
N THR A 107 21.73 45.11 -10.21
CA THR A 107 22.54 45.48 -9.04
C THR A 107 23.56 46.57 -9.37
N ARG A 108 23.86 46.80 -10.66
CA ARG A 108 24.91 47.72 -11.15
C ARG A 108 26.31 47.39 -10.63
N LEU A 109 26.55 46.14 -10.22
CA LEU A 109 27.82 45.69 -9.63
C LEU A 109 28.84 45.15 -10.65
N GLY A 110 28.47 45.11 -11.93
CA GLY A 110 29.29 44.59 -13.04
C GLY A 110 28.88 43.19 -13.49
N GLN A 111 29.58 42.66 -14.50
CA GLN A 111 29.31 41.35 -15.09
C GLN A 111 29.51 40.21 -14.08
N GLY A 112 28.60 39.22 -14.07
CA GLY A 112 28.68 38.06 -13.16
C GLY A 112 28.26 38.34 -11.71
N ARG A 113 27.61 39.48 -11.45
CA ARG A 113 27.12 39.91 -10.12
C ARG A 113 25.66 40.33 -10.16
N SER A 114 24.87 39.66 -10.99
CA SER A 114 23.41 39.82 -10.96
C SER A 114 22.85 39.35 -9.63
N LEU A 115 21.67 39.84 -9.26
CA LEU A 115 21.06 39.45 -7.98
C LEU A 115 20.81 37.93 -7.89
N LEU A 116 20.51 37.28 -9.03
CA LEU A 116 20.34 35.83 -9.07
C LEU A 116 21.66 35.08 -8.83
N GLU A 117 22.75 35.51 -9.46
CA GLU A 117 24.08 34.92 -9.22
C GLU A 117 24.55 35.12 -7.78
N LEU A 118 24.22 36.26 -7.17
CA LEU A 118 24.53 36.52 -5.76
C LEU A 118 23.73 35.62 -4.80
N LEU A 119 22.49 35.25 -5.16
CA LEU A 119 21.69 34.27 -4.40
C LEU A 119 22.22 32.83 -4.57
N ASP A 120 22.73 32.51 -5.75
CA ASP A 120 23.29 31.19 -6.08
C ASP A 120 24.76 31.03 -5.62
N ALA A 121 25.39 32.11 -5.14
CA ALA A 121 26.77 32.08 -4.69
C ALA A 121 26.96 31.10 -3.51
N PRO A 122 28.02 30.27 -3.51
CA PRO A 122 28.30 29.36 -2.40
C PRO A 122 28.39 30.12 -1.07
N ALA A 123 27.71 29.60 -0.06
CA ALA A 123 27.73 30.13 1.29
C ALA A 123 27.98 29.01 2.31
N GLU A 124 28.72 29.33 3.36
CA GLU A 124 28.97 28.41 4.50
C GLU A 124 27.92 28.62 5.62
N ALA A 125 26.81 29.29 5.32
CA ALA A 125 25.75 29.55 6.27
C ALA A 125 24.90 28.28 6.50
N VAL A 126 24.85 27.80 7.75
CA VAL A 126 24.18 26.54 8.15
C VAL A 126 22.71 26.47 7.70
N GLY A 127 22.02 27.60 7.67
CA GLY A 127 20.60 27.68 7.29
C GLY A 127 20.35 27.98 5.81
N TRP A 128 21.38 28.16 4.98
CA TRP A 128 21.22 28.45 3.56
C TRP A 128 21.39 27.18 2.73
N ALA A 129 20.26 26.57 2.34
CA ALA A 129 20.28 25.47 1.39
C ALA A 129 20.52 26.02 -0.03
N ALA A 130 21.54 25.51 -0.72
CA ALA A 130 21.82 25.89 -2.09
C ALA A 130 20.56 25.65 -2.97
N PRO A 131 20.04 26.68 -3.65
CA PRO A 131 18.78 26.54 -4.37
C PRO A 131 18.98 25.75 -5.67
N ILE A 132 18.02 24.89 -6.04
CA ILE A 132 18.07 24.10 -7.27
C ILE A 132 18.22 25.04 -8.47
N GLN A 133 19.22 24.81 -9.32
CA GLN A 133 19.46 25.64 -10.50
C GLN A 133 18.28 25.61 -11.47
N THR A 134 18.03 26.74 -12.13
CA THR A 134 16.97 26.87 -13.14
C THR A 134 17.13 25.82 -14.24
N SER A 135 18.37 25.56 -14.68
CA SER A 135 18.71 24.52 -15.66
C SER A 135 18.31 23.11 -15.22
N THR A 136 18.44 22.78 -13.93
CA THR A 136 18.01 21.50 -13.36
C THR A 136 16.48 21.37 -13.33
N TRP A 137 15.78 22.47 -13.09
CA TRP A 137 14.31 22.49 -13.10
C TRP A 137 13.74 22.42 -14.53
N GLU A 138 14.42 23.07 -15.48
CA GLU A 138 14.05 23.06 -16.91
C GLU A 138 14.42 21.75 -17.60
N SER A 139 15.35 20.97 -17.06
CA SER A 139 15.65 19.62 -17.54
C SER A 139 14.57 18.62 -17.10
N GLN A 140 13.37 18.72 -17.69
CA GLN A 140 12.33 17.72 -17.53
C GLN A 140 12.74 16.43 -18.26
N SER A 141 12.63 15.30 -17.57
CA SER A 141 12.83 13.96 -18.16
C SER A 141 11.47 13.27 -18.24
N ASP A 142 11.01 12.99 -19.46
CA ASP A 142 9.81 12.18 -19.71
C ASP A 142 10.08 10.68 -19.56
N ALA A 143 11.28 10.29 -19.11
CA ALA A 143 11.64 8.90 -18.94
C ALA A 143 10.86 8.27 -17.78
N THR A 144 9.72 7.65 -18.08
CA THR A 144 9.07 6.74 -17.16
C THR A 144 9.87 5.45 -17.05
N PHE A 145 10.04 4.93 -15.83
CA PHE A 145 10.57 3.58 -15.62
C PHE A 145 9.62 2.56 -16.26
N GLU A 146 9.95 2.08 -17.45
CA GLU A 146 9.37 0.87 -18.00
C GLU A 146 9.96 -0.32 -17.23
N GLY A 147 9.45 -0.53 -16.02
CA GLY A 147 9.64 -1.80 -15.34
C GLY A 147 9.21 -2.89 -16.30
N ARG A 148 10.10 -3.85 -16.60
CA ARG A 148 9.79 -5.00 -17.45
C ARG A 148 8.43 -5.53 -17.01
N ARG A 149 7.39 -5.30 -17.83
CA ARG A 149 6.12 -6.00 -17.66
C ARG A 149 6.52 -7.46 -17.63
N ALA A 150 6.28 -8.13 -16.50
CA ALA A 150 6.44 -9.57 -16.42
C ALA A 150 5.60 -10.11 -17.58
N SER A 151 6.28 -10.60 -18.62
CA SER A 151 5.62 -11.25 -19.73
C SER A 151 4.80 -12.35 -19.08
N SER A 152 3.48 -12.33 -19.30
CA SER A 152 2.56 -13.37 -18.86
C SER A 152 3.21 -14.70 -19.20
N VAL A 153 3.77 -15.38 -18.20
CA VAL A 153 4.48 -16.64 -18.41
C VAL A 153 3.45 -17.56 -19.03
N GLN A 154 3.63 -17.89 -20.30
CA GLN A 154 2.71 -18.74 -21.01
C GLN A 154 2.70 -20.06 -20.25
N GLU A 155 1.61 -20.35 -19.54
CA GLU A 155 1.54 -21.44 -18.58
C GLU A 155 1.84 -22.77 -19.27
N ALA A 156 3.04 -23.30 -19.04
CA ALA A 156 3.42 -24.60 -19.56
C ALA A 156 2.43 -25.65 -19.00
N PRO A 157 1.86 -26.55 -19.82
CA PRO A 157 1.01 -27.62 -19.33
C PRO A 157 1.75 -28.53 -18.33
N SER A 158 1.02 -29.23 -17.47
CA SER A 158 1.56 -30.26 -16.57
C SER A 158 0.89 -31.62 -16.77
N ASN A 159 1.55 -32.68 -16.33
CA ASN A 159 0.99 -34.03 -16.30
C ASN A 159 0.31 -34.36 -14.94
N LEU A 160 0.09 -33.36 -14.09
CA LEU A 160 -0.56 -33.51 -12.78
C LEU A 160 -2.08 -33.43 -12.93
N LYS A 161 -2.75 -34.55 -12.68
CA LYS A 161 -4.18 -34.75 -12.95
C LYS A 161 -5.03 -34.75 -11.69
N VAL A 162 -6.17 -34.08 -11.74
CA VAL A 162 -7.20 -34.10 -10.68
C VAL A 162 -8.56 -34.52 -11.24
N ASN A 163 -9.40 -35.11 -10.39
CA ASN A 163 -10.81 -35.24 -10.69
C ASN A 163 -11.47 -33.86 -10.58
N ILE A 164 -11.84 -33.28 -11.72
CA ILE A 164 -12.37 -31.91 -11.83
C ILE A 164 -13.61 -31.72 -10.96
N SER A 165 -14.53 -32.70 -10.96
CA SER A 165 -15.78 -32.63 -10.21
C SER A 165 -15.52 -32.59 -8.70
N VAL A 166 -14.59 -33.42 -8.21
CA VAL A 166 -14.20 -33.44 -6.79
C VAL A 166 -13.46 -32.16 -6.43
N PHE A 167 -12.49 -31.73 -7.25
CA PHE A 167 -11.74 -30.49 -7.04
C PHE A 167 -12.67 -29.27 -6.96
N LYS A 168 -13.54 -29.10 -7.95
CA LYS A 168 -14.50 -27.99 -8.00
C LYS A 168 -15.43 -28.03 -6.79
N LYS A 169 -15.99 -29.20 -6.47
CA LYS A 169 -16.90 -29.35 -5.32
C LYS A 169 -16.20 -28.99 -4.01
N ALA A 170 -14.99 -29.50 -3.77
CA ALA A 170 -14.22 -29.22 -2.57
C ALA A 170 -13.87 -27.74 -2.42
N VAL A 171 -13.30 -27.12 -3.46
CA VAL A 171 -12.91 -25.70 -3.41
C VAL A 171 -14.13 -24.80 -3.25
N VAL A 172 -15.21 -25.01 -4.03
CA VAL A 172 -16.43 -24.20 -3.92
C VAL A 172 -17.10 -24.37 -2.55
N SER A 173 -17.08 -25.59 -1.97
CA SER A 173 -17.60 -25.84 -0.62
C SER A 173 -16.84 -25.03 0.44
N GLY A 174 -15.50 -25.04 0.39
CA GLY A 174 -14.66 -24.22 1.26
C GLY A 174 -14.91 -22.72 1.12
N LEU A 175 -14.96 -22.23 -0.12
CA LEU A 175 -15.17 -20.80 -0.40
C LEU A 175 -16.56 -20.33 0.02
N ASN A 176 -17.62 -21.12 -0.21
CA ASN A 176 -18.96 -20.77 0.24
C ASN A 176 -19.06 -20.69 1.76
N ARG A 177 -18.35 -21.58 2.47
CA ARG A 177 -18.29 -21.52 3.93
C ARG A 177 -17.54 -20.27 4.43
N LEU A 178 -16.44 -19.90 3.77
CA LEU A 178 -15.73 -18.66 4.04
C LEU A 178 -16.60 -17.41 3.79
N ILE A 179 -17.35 -17.39 2.68
CA ILE A 179 -18.31 -16.32 2.35
C ILE A 179 -19.38 -16.20 3.44
N ALA A 180 -19.93 -17.32 3.91
CA ALA A 180 -20.91 -17.35 4.98
C ALA A 180 -20.35 -16.87 6.34
N ALA A 181 -19.05 -17.06 6.58
CA ALA A 181 -18.37 -16.63 7.79
C ALA A 181 -18.00 -15.13 7.80
N GLU A 182 -18.17 -14.41 6.68
CA GLU A 182 -17.66 -13.04 6.51
C GLU A 182 -18.13 -12.08 7.60
N SER A 183 -19.42 -12.04 7.93
CA SER A 183 -19.93 -11.10 8.94
C SER A 183 -19.29 -11.34 10.32
N THR A 184 -19.00 -12.60 10.65
CA THR A 184 -18.34 -12.97 11.90
C THR A 184 -16.86 -12.59 11.87
N LEU A 185 -16.19 -12.80 10.73
CA LEU A 185 -14.80 -12.42 10.50
C LEU A 185 -14.61 -10.91 10.63
N THR A 186 -15.42 -10.12 9.92
CA THR A 186 -15.42 -8.66 9.98
C THR A 186 -15.67 -8.19 11.41
N ARG A 187 -16.59 -8.83 12.15
CA ARG A 187 -16.82 -8.51 13.57
C ARG A 187 -15.60 -8.79 14.44
N TYR A 188 -14.94 -9.95 14.27
CA TYR A 188 -13.72 -10.25 15.04
C TYR A 188 -12.62 -9.25 14.73
N ASP A 189 -12.38 -8.99 13.45
CA ASP A 189 -11.35 -8.06 13.00
C ASP A 189 -11.66 -6.60 13.37
N THR A 190 -12.92 -6.22 13.54
CA THR A 190 -13.28 -4.90 14.10
C THR A 190 -12.83 -4.77 15.57
N ILE A 191 -12.83 -5.87 16.32
CA ILE A 191 -12.42 -5.89 17.73
C ILE A 191 -10.90 -5.92 17.85
N VAL A 192 -10.21 -6.67 16.98
CA VAL A 192 -8.78 -6.97 17.12
C VAL A 192 -7.92 -6.44 15.97
N GLY A 193 -8.47 -5.60 15.10
CA GLY A 193 -7.82 -5.08 13.90
C GLY A 193 -8.55 -3.84 13.37
N ASP A 194 -8.65 -3.71 12.05
CA ASP A 194 -9.32 -2.59 11.36
C ASP A 194 -10.65 -2.96 10.70
N GLY A 195 -11.09 -4.22 10.83
CA GLY A 195 -12.42 -4.66 10.42
C GLY A 195 -12.59 -4.88 8.92
N ASP A 196 -11.50 -5.12 8.18
CA ASP A 196 -11.55 -5.34 6.73
C ASP A 196 -11.28 -6.79 6.30
N CYS A 197 -10.80 -7.64 7.22
CA CYS A 197 -10.36 -9.00 6.92
C CYS A 197 -11.47 -9.85 6.29
N GLY A 198 -12.68 -9.84 6.86
CA GLY A 198 -13.82 -10.59 6.34
C GLY A 198 -14.21 -10.15 4.93
N VAL A 199 -14.30 -8.84 4.70
CA VAL A 199 -14.64 -8.25 3.40
C VAL A 199 -13.59 -8.63 2.34
N GLY A 200 -12.29 -8.55 2.69
CA GLY A 200 -11.20 -8.94 1.80
C GLY A 200 -11.24 -10.42 1.42
N LEU A 201 -11.45 -11.30 2.40
CA LEU A 201 -11.56 -12.75 2.17
C LEU A 201 -12.77 -13.13 1.33
N LYS A 202 -13.93 -12.53 1.60
CA LYS A 202 -15.16 -12.75 0.82
C LYS A 202 -14.99 -12.33 -0.63
N ARG A 203 -14.39 -11.16 -0.88
CA ARG A 203 -14.16 -10.66 -2.24
C ARG A 203 -13.34 -11.63 -3.09
N GLY A 204 -12.23 -12.13 -2.53
CA GLY A 204 -11.41 -13.16 -3.18
C GLY A 204 -12.18 -14.46 -3.39
N ALA A 205 -12.95 -14.90 -2.38
CA ALA A 205 -13.73 -16.12 -2.45
C ALA A 205 -14.84 -16.08 -3.52
N GLU A 206 -15.61 -14.99 -3.58
CA GLU A 206 -16.65 -14.77 -4.59
C GLU A 206 -16.06 -14.72 -6.01
N ALA A 207 -14.91 -14.07 -6.17
CA ALA A 207 -14.20 -14.04 -7.44
C ALA A 207 -13.81 -15.46 -7.90
N ILE A 208 -13.23 -16.28 -7.01
CA ILE A 208 -12.85 -17.65 -7.35
C ILE A 208 -14.08 -18.52 -7.62
N VAL A 209 -15.15 -18.41 -6.82
CA VAL A 209 -16.41 -19.15 -7.07
C VAL A 209 -16.98 -18.80 -8.44
N SER A 210 -16.97 -17.52 -8.81
CA SER A 210 -17.41 -17.05 -10.13
C SER A 210 -16.57 -17.65 -11.25
N LEU A 211 -15.24 -17.65 -11.11
CA LEU A 211 -14.31 -18.29 -12.06
C LEU A 211 -14.61 -19.79 -12.23
N LEU A 212 -14.77 -20.53 -11.13
CA LEU A 212 -15.00 -21.99 -11.16
C LEU A 212 -16.38 -22.36 -11.72
N ASN A 213 -17.35 -21.46 -11.63
CA ASN A 213 -18.71 -21.65 -12.15
C ASN A 213 -18.92 -21.11 -13.56
N ASN A 214 -17.96 -20.39 -14.13
CA ASN A 214 -18.07 -19.81 -15.45
C ASN A 214 -18.03 -20.90 -16.55
N PRO A 215 -19.12 -21.14 -17.30
CA PRO A 215 -19.16 -22.17 -18.34
C PRO A 215 -18.29 -21.81 -19.56
N SER A 216 -17.96 -20.53 -19.77
CA SER A 216 -17.11 -20.07 -20.87
C SER A 216 -15.62 -20.36 -20.64
N VAL A 217 -15.23 -20.73 -19.42
CA VAL A 217 -13.84 -21.01 -19.04
C VAL A 217 -13.78 -22.39 -18.38
N PRO A 218 -13.93 -23.48 -19.15
CA PRO A 218 -13.99 -24.81 -18.56
C PRO A 218 -12.71 -25.13 -17.80
N LEU A 219 -12.88 -25.74 -16.63
CA LEU A 219 -11.79 -26.34 -15.87
C LEU A 219 -11.20 -27.50 -16.67
N ASN A 220 -9.90 -27.65 -16.59
CA ASN A 220 -9.19 -28.81 -17.11
C ASN A 220 -8.73 -29.70 -15.95
N ASP A 221 -8.31 -30.91 -16.28
CA ASP A 221 -7.79 -31.87 -15.31
C ASP A 221 -6.34 -31.56 -14.89
N ASP A 222 -5.68 -30.60 -15.55
CA ASP A 222 -4.34 -30.09 -15.22
C ASP A 222 -4.43 -29.11 -14.03
N ILE A 223 -4.02 -29.58 -12.85
CA ILE A 223 -4.17 -28.79 -11.63
C ILE A 223 -3.41 -27.46 -11.69
N LEU A 224 -2.28 -27.39 -12.38
CA LEU A 224 -1.44 -26.18 -12.39
C LEU A 224 -2.10 -25.06 -13.19
N ARG A 225 -2.75 -25.37 -14.30
CA ARG A 225 -3.54 -24.38 -15.05
C ARG A 225 -4.71 -23.84 -14.22
N SER A 226 -5.39 -24.71 -13.49
CA SER A 226 -6.49 -24.30 -12.62
C SER A 226 -5.99 -23.43 -11.46
N LEU A 227 -4.86 -23.80 -10.85
CA LEU A 227 -4.27 -23.07 -9.74
C LEU A 227 -3.70 -21.72 -10.17
N ASN A 228 -3.01 -21.63 -11.31
CA ASN A 228 -2.47 -20.36 -11.82
C ASN A 228 -3.56 -19.32 -12.10
N ARG A 229 -4.72 -19.74 -12.63
CA ARG A 229 -5.88 -18.85 -12.78
C ARG A 229 -6.41 -18.34 -11.44
N ILE A 230 -6.44 -19.21 -10.42
CA ILE A 230 -6.81 -18.81 -9.06
C ILE A 230 -5.78 -17.83 -8.50
N ILE A 231 -4.48 -18.09 -8.68
CA ILE A 231 -3.38 -17.21 -8.24
C ILE A 231 -3.52 -15.82 -8.84
N SER A 232 -3.64 -15.70 -10.17
CA SER A 232 -3.77 -14.40 -10.83
C SER A 232 -5.00 -13.64 -10.35
N LEU A 233 -6.08 -14.35 -10.01
CA LEU A 233 -7.27 -13.73 -9.46
C LEU A 233 -7.05 -13.24 -8.04
N VAL A 234 -6.42 -14.03 -7.17
CA VAL A 234 -6.05 -13.62 -5.81
C VAL A 234 -5.15 -12.38 -5.84
N GLU A 235 -4.14 -12.36 -6.70
CA GLU A 235 -3.20 -11.23 -6.86
C GLU A 235 -3.87 -9.92 -7.32
N THR A 236 -4.99 -10.01 -8.03
CA THR A 236 -5.68 -8.83 -8.61
C THR A 236 -6.95 -8.43 -7.86
N THR A 237 -7.50 -9.28 -7.00
CA THR A 237 -8.78 -9.04 -6.31
C THR A 237 -8.66 -8.91 -4.80
N MET A 238 -7.65 -9.53 -4.19
CA MET A 238 -7.44 -9.43 -2.75
C MET A 238 -6.43 -8.33 -2.42
N ASP A 239 -6.80 -7.46 -1.50
CA ASP A 239 -5.94 -6.37 -1.02
C ASP A 239 -5.24 -6.74 0.30
N GLY A 240 -4.36 -5.84 0.74
CA GLY A 240 -3.75 -5.89 2.06
C GLY A 240 -2.77 -7.04 2.27
N THR A 241 -2.39 -7.25 3.53
CA THR A 241 -1.39 -8.26 3.90
C THR A 241 -1.87 -9.68 3.60
N SER A 242 -3.17 -9.97 3.77
CA SER A 242 -3.75 -11.28 3.46
C SER A 242 -3.63 -11.62 1.98
N GLY A 243 -3.96 -10.70 1.08
CA GLY A 243 -3.82 -10.90 -0.37
C GLY A 243 -2.39 -11.26 -0.76
N ALA A 244 -1.40 -10.53 -0.25
CA ALA A 244 0.01 -10.82 -0.47
C ALA A 244 0.44 -12.20 0.08
N ILE A 245 0.02 -12.55 1.30
CA ILE A 245 0.36 -13.86 1.92
C ILE A 245 -0.25 -15.01 1.11
N TYR A 246 -1.53 -14.93 0.73
CA TYR A 246 -2.17 -15.97 -0.08
C TYR A 246 -1.54 -16.07 -1.46
N ALA A 247 -1.21 -14.94 -2.12
CA ALA A 247 -0.52 -14.96 -3.41
C ALA A 247 0.85 -15.65 -3.32
N ILE A 248 1.68 -15.31 -2.32
CA ILE A 248 2.98 -15.95 -2.09
C ILE A 248 2.81 -17.45 -1.83
N PHE A 249 1.87 -17.81 -0.96
CA PHE A 249 1.62 -19.21 -0.61
C PHE A 249 1.14 -20.03 -1.81
N LEU A 250 0.19 -19.53 -2.59
CA LEU A 250 -0.37 -20.23 -3.75
C LEU A 250 0.65 -20.33 -4.89
N ASN A 251 1.46 -19.29 -5.15
CA ASN A 251 2.58 -19.38 -6.10
C ASN A 251 3.59 -20.45 -5.68
N ALA A 252 3.94 -20.51 -4.39
CA ALA A 252 4.82 -21.54 -3.87
C ALA A 252 4.19 -22.95 -3.96
N LEU A 253 2.87 -23.05 -3.80
CA LEU A 253 2.12 -24.30 -3.98
C LEU A 253 2.15 -24.77 -5.44
N ALA A 254 1.93 -23.86 -6.39
CA ALA A 254 2.04 -24.15 -7.82
C ALA A 254 3.47 -24.60 -8.19
N HIS A 255 4.49 -23.93 -7.65
CA HIS A 255 5.88 -24.34 -7.83
C HIS A 255 6.16 -25.73 -7.23
N GLY A 256 5.70 -26.00 -6.01
CA GLY A 256 5.92 -27.29 -5.36
C GLY A 256 5.15 -28.45 -5.98
N LEU A 257 4.01 -28.16 -6.61
CA LEU A 257 3.33 -29.11 -7.50
C LEU A 257 4.17 -29.34 -8.77
N ARG A 258 4.63 -28.26 -9.43
CA ARG A 258 5.45 -28.35 -10.66
C ARG A 258 6.72 -29.18 -10.48
N GLU A 259 7.40 -29.08 -9.35
CA GLU A 259 8.59 -29.90 -9.06
C GLU A 259 8.29 -31.42 -8.97
N GLN A 260 7.02 -31.78 -8.78
CA GLN A 260 6.57 -33.17 -8.74
C GLN A 260 6.01 -33.64 -10.10
N ASP A 261 5.98 -32.77 -11.11
CA ASP A 261 5.59 -33.10 -12.47
C ASP A 261 6.65 -34.01 -13.11
N SER A 262 6.19 -34.91 -13.99
CA SER A 262 7.08 -35.80 -14.75
C SER A 262 6.69 -35.77 -16.22
N PRO A 263 7.63 -35.56 -17.15
CA PRO A 263 7.33 -35.55 -18.59
C PRO A 263 6.78 -36.89 -19.11
N SER A 264 7.05 -37.99 -18.39
CA SER A 264 6.85 -39.34 -18.89
C SER A 264 5.49 -39.96 -18.60
N ASN A 265 4.75 -39.48 -17.57
CA ASN A 265 3.50 -40.10 -17.14
C ASN A 265 2.54 -39.09 -16.52
N SER A 266 1.23 -39.30 -16.73
CA SER A 266 0.19 -38.61 -15.97
C SER A 266 0.19 -39.07 -14.51
N ILE A 267 0.24 -38.13 -13.58
CA ILE A 267 0.28 -38.38 -12.14
C ILE A 267 -1.00 -37.86 -11.52
N SER A 268 -1.77 -38.73 -10.86
CA SER A 268 -2.93 -38.30 -10.07
C SER A 268 -2.47 -37.56 -8.81
N VAL A 269 -3.02 -36.37 -8.57
CA VAL A 269 -2.66 -35.53 -7.41
C VAL A 269 -3.36 -36.08 -6.16
N THR A 270 -2.67 -36.95 -5.45
CA THR A 270 -3.13 -37.53 -4.18
C THR A 270 -2.87 -36.60 -2.99
N ALA A 271 -3.41 -36.93 -1.81
CA ALA A 271 -3.10 -36.22 -0.56
C ALA A 271 -1.58 -36.11 -0.32
N LYS A 272 -0.80 -37.14 -0.68
CA LYS A 272 0.66 -37.13 -0.54
C LYS A 272 1.33 -36.07 -1.44
N VAL A 273 0.84 -35.90 -2.68
CA VAL A 273 1.35 -34.89 -3.63
C VAL A 273 1.03 -33.49 -3.12
N TRP A 274 -0.20 -33.28 -2.63
CA TRP A 274 -0.62 -32.03 -1.98
C TRP A 274 0.23 -31.71 -0.76
N SER A 275 0.39 -32.65 0.19
CA SER A 275 1.17 -32.46 1.41
C SER A 275 2.61 -32.03 1.12
N ARG A 276 3.27 -32.66 0.14
CA ARG A 276 4.65 -32.30 -0.25
C ARG A 276 4.74 -30.87 -0.79
N ALA A 277 3.80 -30.47 -1.65
CA ALA A 277 3.76 -29.11 -2.19
C ALA A 277 3.41 -28.07 -1.11
N LEU A 278 2.49 -28.40 -0.19
CA LEU A 278 2.11 -27.56 0.94
C LEU A 278 3.28 -27.35 1.92
N GLN A 279 4.08 -28.38 2.20
CA GLN A 279 5.30 -28.25 3.02
C GLN A 279 6.34 -27.32 2.38
N GLN A 280 6.50 -27.37 1.05
CA GLN A 280 7.36 -26.44 0.33
C GLN A 280 6.80 -25.01 0.39
N SER A 281 5.48 -24.88 0.30
CA SER A 281 4.79 -23.59 0.40
C SER A 281 5.01 -22.92 1.76
N LEU A 282 4.95 -23.69 2.87
CA LEU A 282 5.30 -23.18 4.20
C LEU A 282 6.74 -22.69 4.27
N LYS A 283 7.70 -23.46 3.74
CA LYS A 283 9.12 -23.07 3.72
C LYS A 283 9.37 -21.81 2.89
N ALA A 284 8.63 -21.65 1.79
CA ALA A 284 8.73 -20.45 0.97
C ALA A 284 8.10 -19.24 1.68
N LEU A 285 6.91 -19.42 2.27
CA LEU A 285 6.21 -18.38 2.99
C LEU A 285 7.04 -17.83 4.17
N ALA A 286 7.74 -18.70 4.91
CA ALA A 286 8.64 -18.33 6.00
C ALA A 286 9.83 -17.44 5.58
N LYS A 287 10.10 -17.28 4.28
CA LYS A 287 11.10 -16.31 3.78
C LYS A 287 10.58 -14.89 3.69
N TYR A 288 9.26 -14.71 3.62
CA TYR A 288 8.60 -13.43 3.38
C TYR A 288 7.79 -12.94 4.57
N THR A 289 7.47 -13.81 5.54
CA THR A 289 6.86 -13.44 6.81
C THR A 289 7.64 -14.05 7.97
N PRO A 290 7.85 -13.32 9.08
CA PRO A 290 8.43 -13.87 10.29
C PRO A 290 7.46 -14.77 11.07
N ALA A 291 6.17 -14.79 10.72
CA ALA A 291 5.12 -15.44 11.49
C ALA A 291 5.40 -16.93 11.75
N GLN A 292 5.32 -17.31 13.02
CA GLN A 292 5.45 -18.67 13.55
C GLN A 292 4.15 -19.09 14.25
N PRO A 293 3.95 -20.40 14.47
CA PRO A 293 2.93 -20.87 15.41
C PRO A 293 3.14 -20.21 16.79
N GLY A 294 2.07 -19.63 17.33
CA GLY A 294 2.04 -18.86 18.58
C GLY A 294 1.97 -17.35 18.38
N ASP A 295 2.20 -16.82 17.18
CA ASP A 295 2.21 -15.37 16.92
C ASP A 295 0.81 -14.75 16.75
N ARG A 296 -0.24 -15.58 16.83
CA ARG A 296 -1.65 -15.21 16.62
C ARG A 296 -1.88 -14.68 15.22
N THR A 297 -1.74 -15.56 14.24
CA THR A 297 -1.96 -15.28 12.81
C THR A 297 -2.55 -16.50 12.10
N LEU A 298 -2.83 -16.38 10.79
CA LEU A 298 -3.27 -17.52 9.98
C LEU A 298 -2.31 -18.73 10.00
N ILE A 299 -1.03 -18.52 10.35
CA ILE A 299 -0.04 -19.60 10.50
C ILE A 299 -0.49 -20.62 11.56
N ASP A 300 -1.20 -20.17 12.59
CA ASP A 300 -1.71 -21.02 13.68
C ASP A 300 -2.77 -22.01 13.20
N ALA A 301 -3.48 -21.73 12.11
CA ALA A 301 -4.37 -22.70 11.46
C ALA A 301 -3.65 -23.48 10.35
N LEU A 302 -2.78 -22.81 9.58
CA LEU A 302 -2.14 -23.38 8.40
C LEU A 302 -1.13 -24.48 8.73
N VAL A 303 -0.27 -24.27 9.74
CA VAL A 303 0.77 -25.24 10.10
C VAL A 303 0.18 -26.54 10.65
N PRO A 304 -0.79 -26.51 11.60
CA PRO A 304 -1.46 -27.72 12.05
C PRO A 304 -2.15 -28.49 10.92
N PHE A 305 -2.81 -27.80 9.99
CA PHE A 305 -3.41 -28.44 8.81
C PHE A 305 -2.37 -29.24 8.00
N ILE A 306 -1.28 -28.59 7.62
CA ILE A 306 -0.28 -29.19 6.72
C ILE A 306 0.45 -30.35 7.41
N ASN A 307 0.79 -30.20 8.69
CA ASN A 307 1.42 -31.27 9.46
C ASN A 307 0.49 -32.48 9.56
N LYS A 308 -0.77 -32.26 9.91
CA LYS A 308 -1.73 -33.35 10.07
C LYS A 308 -2.07 -34.04 8.75
N LEU A 309 -2.15 -33.30 7.65
CA LEU A 309 -2.34 -33.87 6.31
C LEU A 309 -1.11 -34.69 5.88
N THR A 310 0.10 -34.24 6.22
CA THR A 310 1.33 -34.99 5.94
C THR A 310 1.38 -36.31 6.71
N GLU A 311 0.99 -36.29 7.99
CA GLU A 311 1.02 -37.47 8.85
C GLU A 311 -0.06 -38.50 8.49
N SER A 312 -1.30 -38.05 8.27
CA SER A 312 -2.46 -38.93 8.17
C SER A 312 -2.95 -39.16 6.75
N GLY A 313 -2.67 -38.24 5.82
CA GLY A 313 -3.30 -38.21 4.51
C GLY A 313 -4.81 -37.93 4.53
N ASP A 314 -5.40 -37.64 5.70
CA ASP A 314 -6.83 -37.39 5.89
C ASP A 314 -7.10 -35.88 5.98
N VAL A 315 -7.80 -35.37 4.96
CA VAL A 315 -8.17 -33.95 4.87
C VAL A 315 -9.13 -33.52 5.98
N LYS A 316 -10.03 -34.41 6.43
CA LYS A 316 -10.96 -34.11 7.54
C LYS A 316 -10.23 -34.02 8.87
N ALA A 317 -9.26 -34.91 9.11
CA ALA A 317 -8.38 -34.79 10.26
C ALA A 317 -7.53 -33.52 10.22
N ALA A 318 -7.01 -33.16 9.05
CA ALA A 318 -6.25 -31.93 8.86
C ALA A 318 -7.07 -30.66 9.10
N ALA A 319 -8.30 -30.61 8.59
CA ALA A 319 -9.20 -29.47 8.80
C ALA A 319 -9.56 -29.28 10.28
N ARG A 320 -9.79 -30.36 11.02
CA ARG A 320 -9.97 -30.30 12.48
C ARG A 320 -8.76 -29.73 13.20
N ALA A 321 -7.54 -30.15 12.83
CA ALA A 321 -6.31 -29.59 13.40
C ALA A 321 -6.17 -28.09 13.11
N ALA A 322 -6.56 -27.63 11.92
CA ALA A 322 -6.60 -26.21 11.57
C ALA A 322 -7.59 -25.43 12.45
N GLN A 323 -8.77 -26.01 12.71
CA GLN A 323 -9.79 -25.42 13.58
C GLN A 323 -9.32 -25.32 15.03
N GLU A 324 -8.68 -26.36 15.56
CA GLU A 324 -8.07 -26.34 16.89
C GLU A 324 -6.96 -25.28 16.98
N GLY A 325 -6.14 -25.16 15.93
CA GLY A 325 -5.13 -24.12 15.79
C GLY A 325 -5.74 -22.72 15.82
N ALA A 326 -6.76 -22.45 15.00
CA ALA A 326 -7.48 -21.18 14.99
C ALA A 326 -8.13 -20.88 16.35
N GLU A 327 -8.73 -21.86 17.01
CA GLU A 327 -9.35 -21.68 18.33
C GLU A 327 -8.31 -21.31 19.41
N SER A 328 -7.13 -21.92 19.37
CA SER A 328 -6.05 -21.67 20.32
C SER A 328 -5.56 -20.21 20.31
N THR A 329 -5.73 -19.51 19.18
CA THR A 329 -5.36 -18.10 19.02
C THR A 329 -6.12 -17.15 19.94
N LYS A 330 -7.28 -17.56 20.50
CA LYS A 330 -8.02 -16.78 21.49
C LYS A 330 -7.15 -16.44 22.70
N SER A 331 -6.32 -17.37 23.13
CA SER A 331 -5.49 -17.23 24.35
C SER A 331 -4.07 -16.77 24.06
N MET A 332 -3.75 -16.43 22.82
CA MET A 332 -2.42 -15.97 22.41
C MET A 332 -2.31 -14.46 22.49
N LYS A 333 -1.11 -13.99 22.81
CA LYS A 333 -0.75 -12.58 22.63
C LYS A 333 -0.31 -12.37 21.20
N ALA A 334 -0.78 -11.30 20.56
CA ALA A 334 -0.36 -10.98 19.19
C ALA A 334 1.09 -10.51 19.16
N SER A 335 1.90 -11.14 18.30
CA SER A 335 3.28 -10.70 18.01
C SER A 335 3.37 -9.93 16.69
N LEU A 336 2.40 -10.11 15.81
CA LEU A 336 2.40 -9.60 14.44
C LEU A 336 1.03 -9.08 14.01
N GLY A 337 1.03 -8.30 12.92
CA GLY A 337 -0.19 -7.79 12.31
C GLY A 337 -0.83 -6.62 13.08
N ARG A 338 -2.03 -6.23 12.65
CA ARG A 338 -2.76 -5.09 13.21
C ARG A 338 -3.15 -5.29 14.67
N SER A 339 -3.37 -6.54 15.07
CA SER A 339 -3.66 -6.97 16.44
C SER A 339 -2.64 -6.52 17.49
N VAL A 340 -1.38 -6.24 17.11
CA VAL A 340 -0.34 -5.73 18.01
C VAL A 340 -0.63 -4.31 18.50
N TYR A 341 -1.33 -3.51 17.69
CA TYR A 341 -1.57 -2.09 17.97
C TYR A 341 -2.88 -1.83 18.71
N ILE A 342 -3.68 -2.88 18.94
CA ILE A 342 -4.98 -2.77 19.59
C ILE A 342 -4.82 -2.87 21.11
N GLY A 343 -5.17 -1.80 21.80
CA GLY A 343 -5.23 -1.78 23.27
C GLY A 343 -6.36 -2.64 23.83
N GLY A 344 -6.43 -2.78 25.16
CA GLY A 344 -7.52 -3.52 25.81
C GLY A 344 -7.44 -5.03 25.64
N GLU A 345 -6.22 -5.61 25.62
CA GLU A 345 -5.98 -7.06 25.50
C GLU A 345 -6.87 -7.89 26.43
N ASP A 346 -7.07 -7.43 27.67
CA ASP A 346 -7.92 -8.08 28.68
C ASP A 346 -9.40 -8.23 28.26
N GLU A 347 -9.88 -7.42 27.32
CA GLU A 347 -11.28 -7.43 26.89
C GLU A 347 -11.57 -8.56 25.89
N TRP A 348 -10.59 -8.92 25.05
CA TRP A 348 -10.78 -9.84 23.93
C TRP A 348 -9.92 -11.12 24.00
N ILE A 349 -8.84 -11.14 24.80
CA ILE A 349 -8.09 -12.38 25.07
C ILE A 349 -9.00 -13.41 25.75
N GLY A 350 -8.85 -14.67 25.33
CA GLY A 350 -9.65 -15.81 25.72
C GLY A 350 -11.02 -15.88 25.02
N LYS A 351 -11.41 -14.87 24.23
CA LYS A 351 -12.75 -14.76 23.64
C LYS A 351 -12.72 -14.71 22.11
N ILE A 352 -11.83 -13.91 21.53
CA ILE A 352 -11.82 -13.60 20.10
C ILE A 352 -10.61 -14.25 19.41
N PRO A 353 -10.84 -15.18 18.47
CA PRO A 353 -9.73 -15.79 17.73
C PRO A 353 -9.13 -14.79 16.75
N ASP A 354 -7.92 -15.06 16.27
CA ASP A 354 -7.35 -14.33 15.14
C ASP A 354 -8.28 -14.46 13.91
N PRO A 355 -8.69 -13.34 13.28
CA PRO A 355 -9.57 -13.37 12.12
C PRO A 355 -8.99 -14.14 10.93
N GLY A 356 -7.68 -14.02 10.68
CA GLY A 356 -7.00 -14.73 9.59
C GLY A 356 -6.99 -16.25 9.80
N ALA A 357 -6.68 -16.70 11.01
CA ALA A 357 -6.72 -18.10 11.40
C ALA A 357 -8.14 -18.67 11.35
N TYR A 358 -9.11 -17.93 11.88
CA TYR A 358 -10.52 -18.32 11.85
C TYR A 358 -11.02 -18.47 10.40
N GLY A 359 -10.74 -17.48 9.54
CA GLY A 359 -11.19 -17.50 8.14
C GLY A 359 -10.57 -18.66 7.36
N LEU A 360 -9.27 -18.90 7.53
CA LEU A 360 -8.61 -20.06 6.94
C LEU A 360 -9.21 -21.38 7.45
N SER A 361 -9.53 -21.48 8.74
CA SER A 361 -10.14 -22.69 9.29
C SER A 361 -11.55 -22.96 8.73
N GLU A 362 -12.36 -21.93 8.49
CA GLU A 362 -13.68 -22.07 7.87
C GLU A 362 -13.56 -22.57 6.43
N PHE A 363 -12.61 -22.03 5.66
CA PHE A 363 -12.31 -22.52 4.31
C PHE A 363 -11.88 -24.00 4.33
N LEU A 364 -10.94 -24.37 5.19
CA LEU A 364 -10.40 -25.74 5.24
C LEU A 364 -11.43 -26.77 5.70
N ASN A 365 -12.30 -26.41 6.64
CA ASN A 365 -13.40 -27.29 7.04
C ASN A 365 -14.41 -27.46 5.90
N GLY A 366 -14.81 -26.38 5.22
CA GLY A 366 -15.72 -26.48 4.08
C GLY A 366 -15.10 -27.26 2.91
N LEU A 367 -13.78 -27.15 2.71
CA LEU A 367 -13.03 -27.95 1.73
C LEU A 367 -13.10 -29.43 2.08
N ALA A 368 -12.91 -29.79 3.34
CA ALA A 368 -13.00 -31.17 3.82
C ALA A 368 -14.40 -31.78 3.71
N ASP A 369 -15.45 -30.97 3.87
CA ASP A 369 -16.85 -31.40 3.69
C ASP A 369 -17.19 -31.68 2.21
N GLY A 370 -16.49 -31.01 1.28
CA GLY A 370 -16.68 -31.18 -0.16
C GLY A 370 -16.00 -32.41 -0.76
N ILE A 371 -15.03 -33.02 -0.04
CA ILE A 371 -14.36 -34.29 -0.35
C ILE A 371 -15.18 -35.45 0.20
#